data_AF-A0A943PR15-F1
#
_entry.id   AF-A0A943PR15-F1
#
_cell.length_a   1.000
_cell.length_b   1.000
_cell.length_c   1.000
_cell.angle_alpha   90.00
_cell.angle_beta   90.00
_cell.angle_gamma   90.00
#
_symmetry.space_group_name_H-M   'P 1'
#
loop_
_entity.id
_entity.type
_entity.pdbx_description
1 polymer ?
#
loop_
_entity_poly.entity_id
_entity_poly.type
_entity_poly.pdbx_seq_one_letter_code
_entity_poly.pdbx_strand_id
1 'polypeptide(L)'
;MGKISDIQNNIKAKIDEQFNKLIEKRKQADKKRLAARLKDMNDDELEEYIMLQIKKLQKGNKDTKKEAKTAVVAAIQSMGEPEKQLEVTAQISDELTRSDKGQIIKSIDSTAALLDDNGMDIIKGLDKMQKLAIVERIISNQKVKIDKVSIGEIAEAVDKIYCFVNEANDFTLLKYIGTVQDRIAMLYKKGDIPSGTKEQMRHTQLKLVKLAAKKVVCNYKNIGYTMRIREFMKAAFPDDSLQEFVPEEDKRTSKVTRQSLFLDAVEVEGNKIGLKNAKEIIGDLLEKEEERYRKGEMKKIQRDAGKGVIEKIARLQGENDDARS
;
A
#
# COMPACT_ATOMS: atom_id res chain seq x y z
N MET A 1 47.79 18.79 27.12
CA MET A 1 47.34 17.46 26.65
C MET A 1 46.03 17.49 25.85
N GLY A 2 45.03 18.32 26.18
CA GLY A 2 43.74 18.36 25.44
C GLY A 2 43.83 18.63 23.94
N LYS A 3 44.58 19.67 23.51
CA LYS A 3 44.68 20.06 22.08
C LYS A 3 45.28 18.99 21.16
N ILE A 4 46.18 18.15 21.68
CA ILE A 4 46.82 17.07 20.89
C ILE A 4 45.84 15.90 20.71
N SER A 5 45.06 15.58 21.75
CA SER A 5 43.99 14.58 21.69
C SER A 5 42.91 14.96 20.67
N ASP A 6 42.52 16.23 20.62
CA ASP A 6 41.50 16.71 19.67
C ASP A 6 41.98 16.62 18.21
N ILE A 7 43.26 16.93 17.96
CA ILE A 7 43.88 16.79 16.63
C ILE A 7 43.94 15.32 16.21
N GLN A 8 44.34 14.41 17.11
CA GLN A 8 44.40 12.97 16.83
C GLN A 8 43.02 12.38 16.51
N ASN A 9 41.99 12.77 17.27
CA ASN A 9 40.62 12.33 17.02
C ASN A 9 40.08 12.85 15.69
N ASN A 10 40.40 14.10 15.33
CA ASN A 10 39.96 14.69 14.06
C ASN A 10 40.68 14.07 12.85
N ILE A 11 41.97 13.76 12.97
CA ILE A 11 42.72 13.01 11.94
C ILE A 11 42.14 11.60 11.78
N LYS A 12 41.88 10.89 12.88
CA LYS A 12 41.27 9.55 12.83
C LYS A 12 39.90 9.57 12.16
N ALA A 13 39.04 10.53 12.53
CA ALA A 13 37.73 10.68 11.90
C ALA A 13 37.82 10.92 10.39
N LYS A 14 38.76 11.76 9.93
CA LYS A 14 39.00 12.00 8.49
C LYS A 14 39.53 10.76 7.77
N ILE A 15 40.43 9.99 8.40
CA ILE A 15 40.93 8.72 7.83
C ILE A 15 39.79 7.72 7.70
N ASP A 16 38.98 7.54 8.75
CA ASP A 16 37.83 6.63 8.76
C ASP A 16 36.80 7.04 7.69
N GLU A 17 36.54 8.35 7.53
CA GLU A 17 35.65 8.86 6.49
C GLU A 17 36.17 8.54 5.06
N GLN A 18 37.46 8.78 4.79
CA GLN A 18 38.07 8.49 3.48
C GLN A 18 38.11 6.98 3.20
N PHE A 19 38.43 6.17 4.21
CA PHE A 19 38.44 4.72 4.10
C PHE A 19 37.05 4.17 3.82
N ASN A 20 36.01 4.66 4.51
CA ASN A 20 34.62 4.31 4.25
C ASN A 20 34.17 4.70 2.83
N LYS A 21 34.57 5.89 2.34
CA LYS A 21 34.30 6.30 0.95
C LYS A 21 34.93 5.36 -0.08
N LEU A 22 36.17 4.89 0.16
CA LEU A 22 36.85 3.93 -0.71
C LEU A 22 36.14 2.57 -0.74
N ILE A 23 35.74 2.07 0.43
CA ILE A 23 34.97 0.82 0.55
C ILE A 23 33.65 0.92 -0.23
N GLU A 24 32.91 2.01 -0.08
CA GLU A 24 31.63 2.20 -0.77
C GLU A 24 31.80 2.30 -2.30
N LYS A 25 32.83 3.01 -2.78
CA LYS A 25 33.15 3.05 -4.22
C LYS A 25 33.43 1.66 -4.78
N ARG A 26 34.20 0.83 -4.06
CA ARG A 26 34.51 -0.54 -4.48
C ARG A 26 33.25 -1.41 -4.54
N LYS A 27 32.43 -1.38 -3.48
CA LYS A 27 31.14 -2.11 -3.46
C LYS A 27 30.22 -1.72 -4.62
N GLN A 28 30.15 -0.43 -4.94
CA GLN A 28 29.35 0.04 -6.08
C GLN A 28 29.90 -0.47 -7.42
N ALA A 29 31.22 -0.49 -7.59
CA ALA A 29 31.84 -1.01 -8.81
C ALA A 29 31.57 -2.52 -8.97
N ASP A 30 31.70 -3.29 -7.89
CA ASP A 30 31.43 -4.72 -7.90
C ASP A 30 29.95 -5.01 -8.19
N LYS A 31 29.03 -4.24 -7.59
CA LYS A 31 27.59 -4.33 -7.89
C LYS A 31 27.28 -4.03 -9.36
N LYS A 32 27.92 -3.02 -9.95
CA LYS A 32 27.75 -2.69 -11.38
C LYS A 32 28.28 -3.79 -12.30
N ARG A 33 29.45 -4.35 -11.99
CA ARG A 33 30.04 -5.47 -12.75
C ARG A 33 29.17 -6.71 -12.68
N LEU A 34 28.64 -7.02 -11.49
CA LEU A 34 27.72 -8.12 -11.33
C LEU A 34 26.44 -7.90 -12.14
N ALA A 35 25.81 -6.72 -12.04
CA ALA A 35 24.60 -6.42 -12.79
C ALA A 35 24.81 -6.51 -14.32
N ALA A 36 25.96 -6.07 -14.83
CA ALA A 36 26.31 -6.22 -16.24
C ALA A 36 26.42 -7.70 -16.62
N ARG A 37 27.14 -8.51 -15.83
CA ARG A 37 27.29 -9.95 -16.07
C ARG A 37 25.95 -10.68 -16.06
N LEU A 38 25.06 -10.35 -15.13
CA LEU A 38 23.73 -10.98 -15.02
C LEU A 38 22.83 -10.62 -16.21
N LYS A 39 23.00 -9.43 -16.80
CA LYS A 39 22.23 -8.99 -17.96
C LYS A 39 22.57 -9.77 -19.23
N ASP A 40 23.81 -10.25 -19.32
CA ASP A 40 24.29 -11.01 -20.49
C ASP A 40 23.99 -12.52 -20.38
N MET A 41 23.46 -12.98 -19.24
CA MET A 41 23.04 -14.37 -19.03
C MET A 41 21.65 -14.62 -19.61
N ASN A 42 21.44 -15.79 -20.20
CA ASN A 42 20.08 -16.26 -20.51
C ASN A 42 19.36 -16.77 -19.25
N ASP A 43 18.07 -17.09 -19.36
CA ASP A 43 17.25 -17.48 -18.21
C ASP A 43 17.76 -18.77 -17.52
N ASP A 44 18.20 -19.77 -18.29
CA ASP A 44 18.72 -21.04 -17.74
C ASP A 44 20.05 -20.81 -16.99
N GLU A 45 20.96 -20.04 -17.57
CA GLU A 45 22.24 -19.65 -16.95
C GLU A 45 22.01 -18.83 -15.67
N LEU A 46 21.03 -17.93 -15.69
CA LEU A 46 20.67 -17.11 -14.55
C LEU A 46 20.08 -17.96 -13.43
N GLU A 47 19.22 -18.93 -13.76
CA GLU A 47 18.64 -19.85 -12.80
C GLU A 47 19.72 -20.75 -12.16
N GLU A 48 20.63 -21.32 -12.97
CA GLU A 48 21.76 -22.10 -12.46
C GLU A 48 22.67 -21.26 -11.55
N TYR A 49 22.94 -20.01 -11.96
CA TYR A 49 23.70 -19.06 -11.16
C TYR A 49 23.03 -18.81 -9.80
N ILE A 50 21.72 -18.51 -9.79
CA ILE A 50 20.93 -18.30 -8.58
C ILE A 50 21.05 -19.52 -7.66
N MET A 51 20.80 -20.72 -8.18
CA MET A 51 20.88 -21.96 -7.41
C MET A 51 22.26 -22.19 -6.79
N LEU A 52 23.33 -21.88 -7.52
CA LEU A 52 24.69 -21.98 -7.01
C LEU A 52 24.96 -20.98 -5.88
N GLN A 53 24.46 -19.74 -6.00
CA GLN A 53 24.61 -18.75 -4.94
C GLN A 53 23.73 -19.06 -3.72
N ILE A 54 22.53 -19.62 -3.90
CA ILE A 54 21.69 -20.10 -2.79
C ILE A 54 22.40 -21.21 -2.01
N LYS A 55 23.05 -22.17 -2.70
CA LYS A 55 23.86 -23.20 -2.02
C LYS A 55 24.98 -22.58 -1.17
N LYS A 56 25.64 -21.53 -1.68
CA LYS A 56 26.67 -20.78 -0.92
C LYS A 56 26.08 -20.02 0.26
N LEU A 57 24.88 -19.45 0.10
CA LEU A 57 24.15 -18.76 1.17
C LEU A 57 23.80 -19.72 2.32
N GLN A 58 23.41 -20.94 2.00
CA GLN A 58 23.02 -21.94 3.00
C GLN A 58 24.24 -22.56 3.70
N LYS A 59 25.28 -22.92 2.94
CA LYS A 59 26.43 -23.73 3.43
C LYS A 59 27.73 -22.97 3.66
N GLY A 60 27.82 -21.70 3.27
CA GLY A 60 29.04 -20.90 3.35
C GLY A 60 29.37 -20.38 4.75
N ASN A 61 30.60 -19.88 4.93
CA ASN A 61 30.99 -19.11 6.11
C ASN A 61 30.38 -17.69 6.08
N LYS A 62 30.55 -16.92 7.16
CA LYS A 62 29.92 -15.59 7.32
C LYS A 62 30.19 -14.63 6.15
N ASP A 63 31.42 -14.59 5.65
CA ASP A 63 31.81 -13.68 4.56
C ASP A 63 31.27 -14.17 3.21
N THR A 64 31.40 -15.47 2.93
CA THR A 64 30.82 -16.09 1.73
C THR A 64 29.31 -15.93 1.68
N LYS A 65 28.59 -16.07 2.81
CA LYS A 65 27.14 -15.84 2.88
C LYS A 65 26.78 -14.41 2.53
N LYS A 66 27.55 -13.42 3.00
CA LYS A 66 27.29 -12.00 2.73
C LYS A 66 27.44 -11.66 1.25
N GLU A 67 28.48 -12.20 0.61
CA GLU A 67 28.70 -12.05 -0.84
C GLU A 67 27.63 -12.77 -1.65
N ALA A 68 27.35 -14.04 -1.31
CA ALA A 68 26.32 -14.84 -1.95
C ALA A 68 24.94 -14.17 -1.85
N LYS A 69 24.59 -13.58 -0.71
CA LYS A 69 23.33 -12.86 -0.54
C LYS A 69 23.20 -11.67 -1.50
N THR A 70 24.27 -10.88 -1.61
CA THR A 70 24.30 -9.73 -2.53
C THR A 70 24.15 -10.20 -3.98
N ALA A 71 24.80 -11.33 -4.31
CA ALA A 71 24.72 -11.94 -5.62
C ALA A 71 23.33 -12.49 -5.96
N VAL A 72 22.71 -13.23 -5.05
CA VAL A 72 21.36 -13.77 -5.19
C VAL A 72 20.34 -12.65 -5.37
N VAL A 73 20.38 -11.61 -4.52
CA VAL A 73 19.44 -10.48 -4.63
C VAL A 73 19.55 -9.80 -6.00
N ALA A 74 20.76 -9.53 -6.47
CA ALA A 74 20.96 -8.93 -7.78
C ALA A 74 20.48 -9.84 -8.92
N ALA A 75 20.76 -11.15 -8.84
CA ALA A 75 20.35 -12.12 -9.84
C ALA A 75 18.82 -12.25 -9.92
N ILE A 76 18.13 -12.35 -8.77
CA ILE A 76 16.67 -12.34 -8.72
C ILE A 76 16.13 -11.08 -9.40
N GLN A 77 16.66 -9.89 -9.07
CA GLN A 77 16.21 -8.64 -9.69
C GLN A 77 16.42 -8.57 -11.22
N SER A 78 17.36 -9.36 -11.75
CA SER A 78 17.64 -9.44 -13.18
C SER A 78 16.75 -10.43 -13.94
N MET A 79 16.01 -11.29 -13.25
CA MET A 79 15.11 -12.25 -13.91
C MET A 79 13.98 -11.53 -14.66
N GLY A 80 13.60 -12.06 -15.82
CA GLY A 80 12.51 -11.52 -16.64
C GLY A 80 11.11 -11.87 -16.13
N GLU A 81 10.97 -12.94 -15.33
CA GLU A 81 9.68 -13.49 -14.86
C GLU A 81 9.37 -13.09 -13.40
N PRO A 82 8.42 -12.17 -13.16
CA PRO A 82 8.02 -11.72 -11.82
C PRO A 82 7.62 -12.83 -10.86
N GLU A 83 6.89 -13.83 -11.34
CA GLU A 83 6.37 -14.94 -10.55
C GLU A 83 7.52 -15.81 -10.03
N LYS A 84 8.50 -16.12 -10.89
CA LYS A 84 9.73 -16.82 -10.48
C LYS A 84 10.58 -15.99 -9.52
N GLN A 85 10.65 -14.66 -9.71
CA GLN A 85 11.34 -13.77 -8.75
C GLN A 85 10.77 -13.93 -7.35
N LEU A 86 9.44 -13.93 -7.22
CA LEU A 86 8.74 -14.08 -5.95
C LEU A 86 8.90 -15.49 -5.37
N GLU A 87 8.79 -16.52 -6.21
CA GLU A 87 8.97 -17.91 -5.79
C GLU A 87 10.36 -18.16 -5.18
N VAL A 88 11.42 -17.80 -5.90
CA VAL A 88 12.79 -17.97 -5.41
C VAL A 88 12.99 -17.14 -4.14
N THR A 89 12.47 -15.90 -4.09
CA THR A 89 12.55 -15.05 -2.90
C THR A 89 11.86 -15.69 -1.70
N ALA A 90 10.71 -16.34 -1.89
CA ALA A 90 9.99 -17.04 -0.86
C ALA A 90 10.78 -18.26 -0.35
N GLN A 91 11.40 -19.05 -1.24
CA GLN A 91 12.21 -20.22 -0.87
C GLN A 91 13.41 -19.88 0.03
N ILE A 92 13.99 -18.68 -0.11
CA ILE A 92 15.13 -18.21 0.69
C ILE A 92 14.76 -17.12 1.69
N SER A 93 13.46 -16.96 1.99
CA SER A 93 12.91 -15.85 2.78
C SER A 93 13.60 -15.70 4.15
N ASP A 94 13.98 -16.80 4.79
CA ASP A 94 14.63 -16.80 6.11
C ASP A 94 16.08 -16.30 6.07
N GLU A 95 16.74 -16.41 4.91
CA GLU A 95 18.12 -15.93 4.71
C GLU A 95 18.17 -14.46 4.27
N LEU A 96 17.02 -13.88 3.88
CA LEU A 96 16.90 -12.50 3.42
C LEU A 96 16.49 -11.56 4.55
N THR A 97 17.17 -10.41 4.62
CA THR A 97 16.73 -9.32 5.50
C THR A 97 15.50 -8.63 4.90
N ARG A 98 14.79 -7.84 5.72
CA ARG A 98 13.69 -6.98 5.24
C ARG A 98 14.13 -6.03 4.12
N SER A 99 15.36 -5.51 4.21
CA SER A 99 15.93 -4.64 3.16
C SER A 99 16.12 -5.38 1.85
N ASP A 100 16.60 -6.62 1.90
CA ASP A 100 16.82 -7.46 0.72
C ASP A 100 15.47 -7.75 0.02
N LYS A 101 14.47 -8.21 0.77
CA LYS A 101 13.09 -8.43 0.28
C LYS A 101 12.49 -7.17 -0.34
N GLY A 102 12.68 -6.02 0.33
CA GLY A 102 12.21 -4.73 -0.17
C GLY A 102 12.90 -4.27 -1.44
N GLN A 103 14.18 -4.63 -1.66
CA GLN A 103 14.87 -4.35 -2.92
C GLN A 103 14.30 -5.19 -4.07
N ILE A 104 14.06 -6.48 -3.84
CA ILE A 104 13.49 -7.38 -4.84
C ILE A 104 12.08 -6.94 -5.23
N ILE A 105 11.18 -6.74 -4.26
CA ILE A 105 9.79 -6.34 -4.57
C ILE A 105 9.72 -5.02 -5.36
N LYS A 106 10.65 -4.08 -5.09
CA LYS A 106 10.68 -2.80 -5.80
C LYS A 106 10.95 -2.96 -7.30
N SER A 107 11.73 -3.96 -7.72
CA SER A 107 12.01 -4.19 -9.15
C SER A 107 10.87 -4.92 -9.87
N ILE A 108 9.89 -5.46 -9.13
CA ILE A 108 8.74 -6.16 -9.71
C ILE A 108 7.66 -5.15 -10.08
N ASP A 109 7.40 -4.99 -11.37
CA ASP A 109 6.34 -4.09 -11.87
C ASP A 109 5.00 -4.80 -12.09
N SER A 110 4.99 -6.13 -12.18
CA SER A 110 3.76 -6.92 -12.34
C SER A 110 2.89 -6.84 -11.09
N THR A 111 1.80 -6.10 -11.19
CA THR A 111 0.81 -6.01 -10.11
C THR A 111 0.06 -7.34 -9.90
N ALA A 112 -0.02 -8.20 -10.91
CA ALA A 112 -0.63 -9.52 -10.78
C ALA A 112 0.25 -10.42 -9.89
N ALA A 113 1.56 -10.48 -10.18
CA ALA A 113 2.53 -11.20 -9.37
C ALA A 113 2.58 -10.67 -7.92
N LEU A 114 2.62 -9.36 -7.71
CA LEU A 114 2.62 -8.79 -6.35
C LEU A 114 1.35 -9.11 -5.54
N LEU A 115 0.27 -9.46 -6.22
CA LEU A 115 -1.02 -9.84 -5.64
C LEU A 115 -1.18 -11.36 -5.56
N ASP A 116 -0.22 -12.16 -5.99
CA ASP A 116 -0.20 -13.61 -5.70
C ASP A 116 0.19 -13.88 -4.23
N ASP A 117 0.11 -15.13 -3.81
CA ASP A 117 0.35 -15.52 -2.42
C ASP A 117 1.80 -15.22 -1.98
N ASN A 118 2.78 -15.48 -2.85
CA ASN A 118 4.19 -15.20 -2.58
C ASN A 118 4.44 -13.69 -2.45
N GLY A 119 3.91 -12.90 -3.37
CA GLY A 119 3.97 -11.44 -3.35
C GLY A 119 3.35 -10.87 -2.09
N MET A 120 2.14 -11.31 -1.74
CA MET A 120 1.46 -10.88 -0.52
C MET A 120 2.26 -11.23 0.75
N ASP A 121 2.81 -12.43 0.85
CA ASP A 121 3.53 -12.87 2.04
C ASP A 121 4.87 -12.15 2.20
N ILE A 122 5.59 -11.91 1.11
CA ILE A 122 6.82 -11.11 1.16
C ILE A 122 6.48 -9.66 1.54
N ILE A 123 5.42 -9.06 0.98
CA ILE A 123 4.97 -7.69 1.34
C ILE A 123 4.62 -7.62 2.84
N LYS A 124 3.90 -8.60 3.40
CA LYS A 124 3.59 -8.66 4.84
C LYS A 124 4.85 -8.70 5.73
N GLY A 125 5.96 -9.22 5.23
CA GLY A 125 7.25 -9.25 5.92
C GLY A 125 8.04 -7.93 5.91
N LEU A 126 7.67 -6.96 5.07
CA LEU A 126 8.39 -5.70 4.91
C LEU A 126 8.19 -4.73 6.09
N ASP A 127 9.04 -3.71 6.18
CA ASP A 127 8.82 -2.60 7.12
C ASP A 127 7.66 -1.69 6.67
N LYS A 128 7.15 -0.88 7.61
CA LYS A 128 5.95 -0.05 7.39
C LYS A 128 6.10 0.92 6.21
N MET A 129 7.26 1.54 6.04
CA MET A 129 7.48 2.53 4.98
C MET A 129 7.56 1.86 3.61
N GLN A 130 8.23 0.71 3.54
CA GLN A 130 8.28 -0.11 2.33
C GLN A 130 6.90 -0.64 1.95
N LYS A 131 6.15 -1.20 2.91
CA LYS A 131 4.77 -1.67 2.70
C LYS A 131 3.90 -0.59 2.08
N LEU A 132 3.91 0.60 2.68
CA LEU A 132 3.10 1.71 2.20
C LEU A 132 3.43 2.04 0.74
N ALA A 133 4.71 2.21 0.40
CA ALA A 133 5.11 2.53 -0.97
C ALA A 133 4.64 1.48 -2.00
N ILE A 134 4.74 0.20 -1.66
CA ILE A 134 4.36 -0.90 -2.54
C ILE A 134 2.84 -1.03 -2.65
N VAL A 135 2.11 -0.94 -1.54
CA VAL A 135 0.64 -0.97 -1.51
C VAL A 135 0.06 0.19 -2.31
N GLU A 136 0.62 1.40 -2.19
CA GLU A 136 0.21 2.56 -2.98
C GLU A 136 0.39 2.33 -4.48
N ARG A 137 1.52 1.72 -4.88
CA ARG A 137 1.78 1.34 -6.28
C ARG A 137 0.76 0.31 -6.77
N ILE A 138 0.51 -0.73 -5.98
CA ILE A 138 -0.44 -1.81 -6.32
C ILE A 138 -1.84 -1.24 -6.55
N ILE A 139 -2.37 -0.47 -5.58
CA ILE A 139 -3.74 0.07 -5.68
C ILE A 139 -3.84 1.06 -6.85
N SER A 140 -2.82 1.90 -7.05
CA SER A 140 -2.79 2.85 -8.17
C SER A 140 -2.79 2.14 -9.53
N ASN A 141 -2.03 1.06 -9.67
CA ASN A 141 -1.99 0.28 -10.90
C ASN A 141 -3.28 -0.49 -11.15
N GLN A 142 -3.87 -1.09 -10.09
CA GLN A 142 -5.17 -1.76 -10.20
C GLN A 142 -6.25 -0.79 -10.68
N LYS A 143 -6.26 0.44 -10.16
CA LYS A 143 -7.19 1.48 -10.60
C LYS A 143 -7.13 1.75 -12.11
N VAL A 144 -5.93 1.79 -12.71
CA VAL A 144 -5.75 2.03 -14.15
C VAL A 144 -6.23 0.85 -15.02
N LYS A 145 -6.27 -0.37 -14.45
CA LYS A 145 -6.67 -1.58 -15.18
C LYS A 145 -8.17 -1.84 -15.17
N ILE A 146 -8.93 -1.25 -14.23
CA ILE A 146 -10.37 -1.52 -14.00
C ILE A 146 -11.20 -1.53 -15.29
N ASP A 147 -10.95 -0.62 -16.22
CA ASP A 147 -11.75 -0.54 -17.46
C ASP A 147 -11.47 -1.64 -18.48
N LYS A 148 -10.34 -2.33 -18.34
CA LYS A 148 -9.80 -3.32 -19.30
C LYS A 148 -10.05 -4.76 -18.89
N VAL A 149 -10.53 -4.99 -17.67
CA VAL A 149 -10.69 -6.32 -17.09
C VAL A 149 -12.17 -6.66 -16.86
N SER A 150 -12.45 -7.94 -16.66
CA SER A 150 -13.77 -8.46 -16.31
C SER A 150 -14.15 -8.09 -14.87
N ILE A 151 -15.45 -8.16 -14.55
CA ILE A 151 -15.91 -7.94 -13.17
C ILE A 151 -15.39 -9.01 -12.20
N GLY A 152 -15.13 -10.23 -12.68
CA GLY A 152 -14.53 -11.32 -11.90
C GLY A 152 -13.10 -10.98 -11.47
N GLU A 153 -12.26 -10.54 -12.41
CA GLU A 153 -10.89 -10.10 -12.11
C GLU A 153 -10.85 -8.91 -11.16
N ILE A 154 -11.80 -7.97 -11.29
CA ILE A 154 -11.96 -6.87 -10.33
C ILE A 154 -12.30 -7.44 -8.95
N ALA A 155 -13.23 -8.38 -8.85
CA ALA A 155 -13.66 -8.97 -7.59
C ALA A 155 -12.50 -9.65 -6.85
N GLU A 156 -11.65 -10.38 -7.58
CA GLU A 156 -10.44 -11.01 -7.04
C GLU A 156 -9.41 -9.97 -6.59
N ALA A 157 -9.20 -8.91 -7.37
CA ALA A 157 -8.31 -7.83 -6.99
C ALA A 157 -8.78 -7.12 -5.71
N VAL A 158 -10.09 -6.91 -5.54
CA VAL A 158 -10.66 -6.33 -4.32
C VAL A 158 -10.39 -7.23 -3.09
N ASP A 159 -10.56 -8.55 -3.22
CA ASP A 159 -10.25 -9.49 -2.12
C ASP A 159 -8.79 -9.41 -1.70
N LYS A 160 -7.88 -9.30 -2.66
CA LYS A 160 -6.44 -9.21 -2.38
C LYS A 160 -6.06 -7.84 -1.80
N ILE A 161 -6.68 -6.74 -2.28
CA ILE A 161 -6.48 -5.39 -1.70
C ILE A 161 -7.04 -5.32 -0.27
N TYR A 162 -8.08 -6.08 0.07
CA TYR A 162 -8.61 -6.15 1.43
C TYR A 162 -7.52 -6.52 2.46
N CYS A 163 -6.50 -7.30 2.07
CA CYS A 163 -5.35 -7.63 2.91
C CYS A 163 -4.46 -6.42 3.25
N PHE A 164 -4.45 -5.39 2.41
CA PHE A 164 -3.60 -4.21 2.53
C PHE A 164 -4.31 -2.95 3.01
N VAL A 165 -5.58 -3.07 3.41
CA VAL A 165 -6.42 -1.92 3.82
C VAL A 165 -5.76 -1.09 4.91
N ASN A 166 -5.08 -1.72 5.87
CA ASN A 166 -4.48 -1.00 7.00
C ASN A 166 -3.31 -0.13 6.54
N GLU A 167 -2.51 -0.63 5.60
CA GLU A 167 -1.32 0.00 5.04
C GLU A 167 -1.63 1.03 3.95
N ALA A 168 -2.78 0.92 3.28
CA ALA A 168 -3.19 1.81 2.20
C ALA A 168 -3.40 3.26 2.68
N ASN A 169 -3.05 4.23 1.85
CA ASN A 169 -3.43 5.62 2.05
C ASN A 169 -4.93 5.79 1.80
N ASP A 170 -5.60 6.56 2.67
CA ASP A 170 -7.04 6.77 2.58
C ASP A 170 -7.47 7.34 1.23
N PHE A 171 -6.72 8.31 0.68
CA PHE A 171 -7.07 8.95 -0.58
C PHE A 171 -6.98 8.00 -1.76
N THR A 172 -5.93 7.18 -1.80
CA THR A 172 -5.72 6.18 -2.84
C THR A 172 -6.79 5.09 -2.76
N LEU A 173 -7.13 4.64 -1.55
CA LEU A 173 -8.18 3.65 -1.31
C LEU A 173 -9.57 4.19 -1.69
N LEU A 174 -9.90 5.42 -1.30
CA LEU A 174 -11.16 6.09 -1.67
C LEU A 174 -11.31 6.21 -3.18
N LYS A 175 -10.24 6.66 -3.87
CA LYS A 175 -10.24 6.74 -5.34
C LYS A 175 -10.44 5.38 -5.97
N TYR A 176 -9.76 4.34 -5.48
CA TYR A 176 -9.93 2.98 -5.98
C TYR A 176 -11.38 2.49 -5.83
N ILE A 177 -11.95 2.62 -4.62
CA ILE A 177 -13.36 2.25 -4.36
C ILE A 177 -14.29 2.98 -5.33
N GLY A 178 -14.13 4.31 -5.46
CA GLY A 178 -14.93 5.12 -6.37
C GLY A 178 -14.83 4.67 -7.82
N THR A 179 -13.61 4.44 -8.32
CA THR A 179 -13.41 3.97 -9.71
C THR A 179 -14.05 2.60 -9.95
N VAL A 180 -13.96 1.67 -9.00
CA VAL A 180 -14.64 0.37 -9.15
C VAL A 180 -16.17 0.55 -9.15
N GLN A 181 -16.71 1.39 -8.26
CA GLN A 181 -18.15 1.67 -8.23
C GLN A 181 -18.64 2.33 -9.53
N ASP A 182 -17.91 3.31 -10.06
CA ASP A 182 -18.23 3.97 -11.33
C ASP A 182 -18.26 2.96 -12.48
N ARG A 183 -17.29 2.02 -12.49
CA ARG A 183 -17.27 0.93 -13.46
C ARG A 183 -18.50 0.04 -13.37
N ILE A 184 -18.90 -0.33 -12.16
CA ILE A 184 -20.10 -1.15 -11.93
C ILE A 184 -21.36 -0.41 -12.38
N ALA A 185 -21.51 0.87 -12.04
CA ALA A 185 -22.63 1.70 -12.49
C ALA A 185 -22.70 1.84 -14.02
N MET A 186 -21.55 2.01 -14.68
CA MET A 186 -21.48 2.02 -16.15
C MET A 186 -21.93 0.71 -16.78
N LEU A 187 -21.58 -0.43 -16.17
CA LEU A 187 -22.02 -1.74 -16.65
C LEU A 187 -23.54 -1.88 -16.53
N TYR A 188 -24.15 -1.48 -15.40
CA TYR A 188 -25.61 -1.49 -15.21
C TYR A 188 -26.37 -0.68 -16.26
N LYS A 189 -25.82 0.47 -16.69
CA LYS A 189 -26.41 1.32 -17.72
C LYS A 189 -26.43 0.69 -19.13
N LYS A 190 -25.70 -0.40 -19.38
CA LYS A 190 -25.69 -1.07 -20.70
C LYS A 190 -26.92 -1.94 -20.98
N GLY A 191 -27.83 -2.09 -20.01
CA GLY A 191 -29.22 -2.54 -20.24
C GLY A 191 -29.44 -4.04 -20.46
N ASP A 192 -28.45 -4.77 -20.98
CA ASP A 192 -28.53 -6.22 -21.17
C ASP A 192 -27.33 -6.91 -20.52
N ILE A 193 -27.51 -7.38 -19.28
CA ILE A 193 -26.45 -7.96 -18.45
C ILE A 193 -26.90 -9.34 -17.99
N PRO A 194 -26.12 -10.40 -18.25
CA PRO A 194 -26.42 -11.74 -17.76
C PRO A 194 -26.63 -11.76 -16.24
N SER A 195 -27.56 -12.61 -15.78
CA SER A 195 -27.87 -12.80 -14.36
C SER A 195 -26.60 -13.02 -13.51
N GLY A 196 -25.72 -13.92 -13.95
CA GLY A 196 -24.47 -14.21 -13.24
C GLY A 196 -23.54 -13.00 -13.15
N THR A 197 -23.47 -12.16 -14.18
CA THR A 197 -22.69 -10.92 -14.14
C THR A 197 -23.28 -9.91 -13.16
N LYS A 198 -24.61 -9.78 -13.09
CA LYS A 198 -25.28 -8.92 -12.09
C LYS A 198 -25.01 -9.40 -10.65
N GLU A 199 -25.00 -10.70 -10.43
CA GLU A 199 -24.65 -11.29 -9.13
C GLU A 199 -23.18 -11.01 -8.76
N GLN A 200 -22.25 -11.21 -9.68
CA GLN A 200 -20.85 -10.84 -9.49
C GLN A 200 -20.67 -9.35 -9.17
N MET A 201 -21.38 -8.47 -9.88
CA MET A 201 -21.36 -7.02 -9.61
C MET A 201 -21.83 -6.72 -8.18
N ARG A 202 -22.96 -7.28 -7.74
CA ARG A 202 -23.45 -7.12 -6.36
C ARG A 202 -22.46 -7.64 -5.32
N HIS A 203 -21.84 -8.79 -5.57
CA HIS A 203 -20.81 -9.32 -4.68
C HIS A 203 -19.58 -8.41 -4.61
N THR A 204 -19.09 -7.92 -5.75
CA THR A 204 -17.96 -6.99 -5.80
C THR A 204 -18.27 -5.71 -5.03
N GLN A 205 -19.48 -5.16 -5.20
CA GLN A 205 -19.90 -3.99 -4.44
C GLN A 205 -19.92 -4.26 -2.92
N LEU A 206 -20.45 -5.41 -2.47
CA LEU A 206 -20.42 -5.79 -1.06
C LEU A 206 -18.98 -5.90 -0.53
N LYS A 207 -18.03 -6.39 -1.34
CA LYS A 207 -16.60 -6.43 -0.99
C LYS A 207 -16.03 -5.02 -0.81
N LEU A 208 -16.40 -4.06 -1.67
CA LEU A 208 -16.00 -2.65 -1.53
C LEU A 208 -16.52 -2.02 -0.23
N VAL A 209 -17.77 -2.34 0.14
CA VAL A 209 -18.37 -1.90 1.42
C VAL A 209 -17.57 -2.45 2.60
N LYS A 210 -17.27 -3.76 2.61
CA LYS A 210 -16.44 -4.38 3.65
C LYS A 210 -15.03 -3.78 3.72
N LEU A 211 -14.44 -3.50 2.57
CA LEU A 211 -13.12 -2.88 2.46
C LEU A 211 -13.10 -1.46 3.06
N ALA A 212 -14.12 -0.63 2.76
CA ALA A 212 -14.30 0.69 3.36
C ALA A 212 -14.56 0.60 4.87
N ALA A 213 -15.45 -0.31 5.29
CA ALA A 213 -15.80 -0.52 6.70
C ALA A 213 -14.58 -0.95 7.53
N LYS A 214 -13.77 -1.89 7.02
CA LYS A 214 -12.51 -2.30 7.65
C LYS A 214 -11.57 -1.12 7.85
N LYS A 215 -11.41 -0.25 6.83
CA LYS A 215 -10.56 0.93 6.97
C LYS A 215 -11.05 1.84 8.08
N VAL A 216 -12.36 2.01 8.19
CA VAL A 216 -12.99 2.83 9.21
C VAL A 216 -12.75 2.29 10.61
N VAL A 217 -13.09 1.03 10.81
CA VAL A 217 -12.95 0.33 12.08
C VAL A 217 -11.50 0.30 12.55
N CYS A 218 -10.52 0.19 11.64
CA CYS A 218 -9.11 0.20 12.03
C CYS A 218 -8.59 1.59 12.43
N ASN A 219 -9.22 2.68 11.97
CA ASN A 219 -8.67 4.03 12.10
C ASN A 219 -9.54 5.03 12.87
N TYR A 220 -10.75 4.65 13.31
CA TYR A 220 -11.74 5.56 13.89
C TYR A 220 -11.25 6.42 15.07
N LYS A 221 -10.26 5.94 15.83
CA LYS A 221 -9.66 6.66 16.96
C LYS A 221 -8.80 7.86 16.52
N ASN A 222 -8.39 7.93 15.26
CA ASN A 222 -7.59 9.05 14.77
C ASN A 222 -8.51 10.25 14.50
N ILE A 223 -8.25 11.40 15.13
CA ILE A 223 -9.08 12.62 15.04
C ILE A 223 -9.33 13.06 13.59
N GLY A 224 -8.32 12.97 12.71
CA GLY A 224 -8.46 13.28 11.29
C GLY A 224 -9.32 12.27 10.52
N TYR A 225 -9.51 11.07 11.06
CA TYR A 225 -10.23 9.97 10.43
C TYR A 225 -11.72 10.00 10.74
N THR A 226 -12.14 10.57 11.88
CA THR A 226 -13.56 10.82 12.18
C THR A 226 -14.25 11.60 11.06
N MET A 227 -13.56 12.54 10.42
CA MET A 227 -14.08 13.33 9.29
C MET A 227 -14.07 12.57 7.94
N ARG A 228 -13.39 11.43 7.86
CA ARG A 228 -13.27 10.60 6.65
C ARG A 228 -14.31 9.48 6.59
N ILE A 229 -15.00 9.19 7.70
CA ILE A 229 -16.00 8.12 7.77
C ILE A 229 -17.10 8.36 6.73
N ARG A 230 -17.58 9.60 6.59
CA ARG A 230 -18.55 9.95 5.55
C ARG A 230 -18.02 9.74 4.14
N GLU A 231 -16.75 10.08 3.87
CA GLU A 231 -16.14 9.93 2.55
C GLU A 231 -16.08 8.45 2.15
N PHE A 232 -15.67 7.58 3.07
CA PHE A 232 -15.66 6.12 2.85
C PHE A 232 -17.07 5.57 2.65
N MET A 233 -18.04 6.01 3.46
CA MET A 233 -19.44 5.62 3.29
C MET A 233 -20.00 6.03 1.92
N LYS A 234 -19.73 7.27 1.47
CA LYS A 234 -20.17 7.77 0.16
C LYS A 234 -19.48 7.06 -1.00
N ALA A 235 -18.18 6.80 -0.89
CA ALA A 235 -17.45 6.05 -1.91
C ALA A 235 -17.95 4.61 -2.02
N ALA A 236 -18.24 3.95 -0.89
CA ALA A 236 -18.74 2.57 -0.87
C ALA A 236 -20.18 2.44 -1.40
N PHE A 237 -20.98 3.50 -1.27
CA PHE A 237 -22.36 3.55 -1.75
C PHE A 237 -22.61 4.88 -2.49
N PRO A 238 -22.30 5.00 -3.79
CA PRO A 238 -22.65 6.21 -4.55
C PRO A 238 -24.16 6.39 -4.68
N ASP A 239 -24.62 7.62 -4.93
CA ASP A 239 -26.04 8.03 -4.92
C ASP A 239 -26.92 7.20 -5.88
N ASP A 240 -26.38 6.77 -7.02
CA ASP A 240 -27.08 5.96 -8.02
C ASP A 240 -27.17 4.45 -7.68
N SER A 241 -26.46 3.98 -6.64
CA SER A 241 -26.26 2.53 -6.38
C SER A 241 -27.20 1.92 -5.34
N LEU A 242 -27.87 2.74 -4.52
CA LEU A 242 -28.73 2.26 -3.42
C LEU A 242 -29.89 1.38 -3.89
N GLN A 243 -30.35 1.55 -5.13
CA GLN A 243 -31.46 0.78 -5.69
C GLN A 243 -31.11 -0.70 -5.94
N GLU A 244 -29.86 -1.13 -5.85
CA GLU A 244 -29.47 -2.51 -6.18
C GLU A 244 -29.02 -3.36 -4.98
N PHE A 245 -28.77 -2.73 -3.82
CA PHE A 245 -28.39 -3.41 -2.57
C PHE A 245 -29.56 -3.77 -1.68
N VAL A 246 -30.72 -3.16 -1.91
CA VAL A 246 -31.90 -3.35 -1.09
C VAL A 246 -32.80 -4.39 -1.78
N PRO A 247 -33.17 -5.51 -1.13
CA PRO A 247 -34.19 -6.42 -1.64
C PRO A 247 -35.45 -5.64 -2.03
N GLU A 248 -36.13 -6.00 -3.12
CA GLU A 248 -37.35 -5.30 -3.59
C GLU A 248 -38.42 -5.12 -2.48
N GLU A 249 -38.46 -6.05 -1.53
CA GLU A 249 -39.36 -6.02 -0.37
C GLU A 249 -39.00 -4.90 0.64
N ASP A 250 -37.71 -4.61 0.82
CA ASP A 250 -37.20 -3.56 1.73
C ASP A 250 -37.16 -2.17 1.06
N LYS A 251 -37.17 -2.10 -0.27
CA LYS A 251 -37.31 -0.83 -1.01
C LYS A 251 -38.66 -0.16 -0.72
N ARG A 252 -39.69 -0.96 -0.44
CA ARG A 252 -41.06 -0.50 -0.17
C ARG A 252 -41.25 0.02 1.27
N THR A 253 -40.34 -0.29 2.20
CA THR A 253 -40.51 0.00 3.64
C THR A 253 -39.74 1.22 4.15
N SER A 254 -38.97 1.93 3.31
CA SER A 254 -38.32 3.23 3.61
C SER A 254 -37.33 3.25 4.80
N LYS A 255 -37.08 2.12 5.47
CA LYS A 255 -36.27 2.06 6.70
C LYS A 255 -34.77 1.82 6.50
N VAL A 256 -34.35 1.37 5.32
CA VAL A 256 -32.94 1.05 5.05
C VAL A 256 -32.25 2.26 4.44
N THR A 257 -31.36 2.89 5.21
CA THR A 257 -30.52 4.00 4.73
C THR A 257 -29.11 3.51 4.38
N ARG A 258 -28.41 4.24 3.50
CA ARG A 258 -26.96 4.03 3.24
C ARG A 258 -26.17 3.85 4.53
N GLN A 259 -26.46 4.72 5.50
CA GLN A 259 -25.81 4.72 6.80
C GLN A 259 -26.08 3.42 7.54
N SER A 260 -27.33 2.93 7.58
CA SER A 260 -27.65 1.66 8.24
C SER A 260 -26.87 0.48 7.65
N LEU A 261 -26.83 0.35 6.32
CA LEU A 261 -26.10 -0.72 5.62
C LEU A 261 -24.58 -0.64 5.85
N PHE A 262 -24.03 0.58 5.82
CA PHE A 262 -22.61 0.79 6.10
C PHE A 262 -22.26 0.44 7.55
N LEU A 263 -23.12 0.84 8.49
CA LEU A 263 -22.95 0.55 9.91
C LEU A 263 -23.07 -0.95 10.21
N ASP A 264 -23.89 -1.71 9.48
CA ASP A 264 -23.92 -3.17 9.58
C ASP A 264 -22.61 -3.81 9.13
N ALA A 265 -22.02 -3.34 8.02
CA ALA A 265 -20.71 -3.79 7.59
C ALA A 265 -19.59 -3.41 8.59
N VAL A 266 -19.67 -2.22 9.19
CA VAL A 266 -18.78 -1.78 10.26
C VAL A 266 -18.87 -2.70 11.48
N GLU A 267 -20.07 -3.16 11.86
CA GLU A 267 -20.23 -4.11 12.96
C GLU A 267 -19.53 -5.44 12.66
N VAL A 268 -19.72 -5.97 11.44
CA VAL A 268 -19.05 -7.21 11.00
C VAL A 268 -17.53 -7.07 11.03
N GLU A 269 -16.98 -5.98 10.49
CA GLU A 269 -15.54 -5.74 10.47
C GLU A 269 -14.97 -5.41 11.87
N GLY A 270 -15.76 -4.73 12.71
CA GLY A 270 -15.47 -4.47 14.12
C GLY A 270 -15.27 -5.75 14.91
N ASN A 271 -16.21 -6.68 14.77
CA ASN A 271 -16.16 -7.96 15.45
C ASN A 271 -14.92 -8.78 15.06
N LYS A 272 -14.48 -8.73 13.80
CA LYS A 272 -13.24 -9.40 13.35
C LYS A 272 -11.97 -8.94 14.07
N ILE A 273 -11.94 -7.69 14.54
CA ILE A 273 -10.79 -7.12 15.26
C ILE A 273 -11.05 -6.96 16.76
N GLY A 274 -12.14 -7.52 17.28
CA GLY A 274 -12.52 -7.46 18.69
C GLY A 274 -13.07 -6.11 19.16
N LEU A 275 -13.47 -5.22 18.24
CA LEU A 275 -14.15 -3.97 18.57
C LEU A 275 -15.64 -4.24 18.80
N LYS A 276 -16.02 -4.39 20.08
CA LYS A 276 -17.42 -4.51 20.49
C LYS A 276 -18.17 -3.20 20.22
N ASN A 277 -19.43 -3.30 19.79
CA ASN A 277 -20.32 -2.18 19.53
C ASN A 277 -19.75 -1.19 18.49
N ALA A 278 -19.05 -1.71 17.47
CA ALA A 278 -18.47 -0.87 16.43
C ALA A 278 -19.55 -0.04 15.72
N LYS A 279 -20.75 -0.60 15.52
CA LYS A 279 -21.92 0.08 14.96
C LYS A 279 -22.27 1.37 15.70
N GLU A 280 -22.37 1.30 17.02
CA GLU A 280 -22.74 2.42 17.89
C GLU A 280 -21.64 3.47 17.89
N ILE A 281 -20.38 3.04 18.09
CA ILE A 281 -19.22 3.93 18.14
C ILE A 281 -19.07 4.74 16.86
N ILE A 282 -19.14 4.08 15.70
CA ILE A 282 -18.99 4.75 14.40
C ILE A 282 -20.25 5.56 14.06
N GLY A 283 -21.44 5.09 14.47
CA GLY A 283 -22.70 5.83 14.33
C GLY A 283 -22.65 7.18 15.04
N ASP A 284 -22.26 7.20 16.31
CA ASP A 284 -22.10 8.42 17.11
C ASP A 284 -21.11 9.40 16.48
N LEU A 285 -20.01 8.87 15.93
CA LEU A 285 -18.99 9.67 15.27
C LEU A 285 -19.51 10.31 13.99
N LEU A 286 -20.30 9.58 13.20
CA LEU A 286 -20.97 10.10 12.01
C LEU A 286 -21.97 11.21 12.35
N GLU A 287 -22.78 11.01 13.38
CA GLU A 287 -23.77 12.02 13.81
C GLU A 287 -23.08 13.30 14.28
N LYS A 288 -22.02 13.18 15.10
CA LYS A 288 -21.20 14.33 15.51
C LYS A 288 -20.57 15.04 14.32
N GLU A 289 -20.12 14.30 13.30
CA GLU A 289 -19.60 14.88 12.06
C GLU A 289 -20.71 15.66 11.30
N GLU A 290 -21.93 15.11 11.22
CA GLU A 290 -23.08 15.77 10.59
C GLU A 290 -23.48 17.06 11.28
N GLU A 291 -23.48 17.08 12.60
CA GLU A 291 -23.74 18.30 13.37
C GLU A 291 -22.69 19.37 13.10
N ARG A 292 -21.40 19.01 13.07
CA ARG A 292 -20.32 19.96 12.75
C ARG A 292 -20.42 20.50 11.33
N TYR A 293 -20.81 19.66 10.37
CA TYR A 293 -21.06 20.08 9.00
C TYR A 293 -22.24 21.06 8.92
N ARG A 294 -23.37 20.73 9.58
CA ARG A 294 -24.56 21.60 9.67
C ARG A 294 -24.25 22.94 10.34
N LYS A 295 -23.39 22.96 11.36
CA LYS A 295 -22.92 24.17 12.04
C LYS A 295 -21.90 24.99 11.23
N GLY A 296 -21.48 24.52 10.05
CA GLY A 296 -20.49 25.20 9.20
C GLY A 296 -19.06 25.17 9.73
N GLU A 297 -18.80 24.43 10.81
CA GLU A 297 -17.50 24.35 11.50
C GLU A 297 -16.42 23.70 10.62
N MET A 298 -16.82 22.81 9.70
CA MET A 298 -15.92 22.19 8.73
C MET A 298 -15.27 23.22 7.78
N LYS A 299 -16.02 24.25 7.34
CA LYS A 299 -15.46 25.33 6.51
C LYS A 299 -14.45 26.17 7.30
N LYS A 300 -14.63 26.30 8.62
CA LYS A 300 -13.72 27.00 9.52
C LYS A 300 -12.43 26.21 9.73
N ILE A 301 -12.53 24.91 10.01
CA ILE A 301 -11.36 24.01 10.15
C ILE A 301 -10.53 23.94 8.87
N GLN A 302 -11.16 23.84 7.69
CA GLN A 302 -10.45 23.84 6.40
C GLN A 302 -9.74 25.17 6.12
N ARG A 303 -10.38 26.30 6.46
CA ARG A 303 -9.81 27.65 6.33
C ARG A 303 -8.61 27.84 7.28
N ASP A 304 -8.74 27.38 8.53
CA ASP A 304 -7.71 27.52 9.56
C ASP A 304 -6.51 26.59 9.27
N ALA A 305 -6.75 25.38 8.75
CA ALA A 305 -5.70 24.48 8.26
C ALA A 305 -4.95 25.08 7.06
N GLY A 306 -5.65 25.70 6.11
CA GLY A 306 -5.04 26.43 5.00
C GLY A 306 -4.20 27.62 5.46
N LYS A 307 -4.67 28.36 6.48
CA LYS A 307 -3.95 29.49 7.07
C LYS A 307 -2.65 29.05 7.76
N GLY A 308 -2.68 27.95 8.50
CA GLY A 308 -1.48 27.39 9.14
C GLY A 308 -0.43 26.89 8.13
N VAL A 309 -0.85 26.39 6.96
CA VAL A 309 0.07 26.03 5.86
C VAL A 309 0.68 27.28 5.23
N ILE A 310 -0.12 28.34 5.00
CA ILE A 310 0.37 29.61 4.47
C ILE A 310 1.36 30.28 5.44
N GLU A 311 1.08 30.29 6.75
CA GLU A 311 2.00 30.81 7.76
C GLU A 311 3.32 30.02 7.82
N LYS A 312 3.26 28.70 7.62
CA LYS A 312 4.46 27.85 7.57
C LYS A 312 5.29 28.07 6.31
N ILE A 313 4.65 28.30 5.16
CA ILE A 313 5.31 28.68 3.90
C ILE A 313 5.95 30.07 4.03
N ALA A 314 5.24 31.04 4.62
CA ALA A 314 5.73 32.40 4.82
C ALA A 314 6.97 32.44 5.75
N ARG A 315 7.00 31.64 6.81
CA ARG A 315 8.19 31.52 7.68
C ARG A 315 9.39 30.91 6.93
N LEU A 316 9.16 29.87 6.13
CA LEU A 316 10.23 29.26 5.32
C LEU A 316 10.75 30.17 4.19
N GLN A 317 9.95 31.14 3.74
CA GLN A 317 10.38 32.18 2.80
C GLN A 317 11.16 33.29 3.50
N GLY A 318 10.71 33.76 4.68
CA GLY A 318 11.45 34.74 5.48
C GLY A 318 12.82 34.25 5.97
N GLU A 319 12.92 32.98 6.38
CA GLU A 319 14.21 32.38 6.80
C GLU A 319 15.23 32.23 5.65
N ASN A 320 14.77 32.23 4.38
CA ASN A 320 15.66 32.20 3.21
C ASN A 320 16.15 33.59 2.79
N ASP A 321 15.40 34.65 3.08
CA ASP A 321 15.77 36.03 2.75
C ASP A 321 16.79 36.59 3.77
N ASP A 322 16.71 36.20 5.05
CA ASP A 322 17.70 36.55 6.08
C ASP A 322 19.07 35.85 5.88
N ALA A 323 19.13 34.79 5.07
CA ALA A 323 20.38 34.11 4.70
C ALA A 323 21.07 34.72 3.46
N ARG A 324 20.47 35.75 2.85
CA ARG A 324 20.98 36.45 1.66
C ARG A 324 21.34 37.92 1.90
N SER A 325 21.30 38.39 3.14
CA SER A 325 21.70 39.76 3.50
C SER A 325 22.98 39.83 4.31
#